data_AF-A0A183HGB8-F1
#
_entry.id   AF-A0A183HGB8-F1
#
_cell.length_a   1.000
_cell.length_b   1.000
_cell.length_c   1.000
_cell.angle_alpha   90.00
_cell.angle_beta   90.00
_cell.angle_gamma   90.00
#
_symmetry.space_group_name_H-M   'P 1'
#
loop_
_entity.id
_entity.type
_entity.pdbx_description
1 polymer ?
#
loop_
_entity_poly.entity_id
_entity_poly.type
_entity_poly.pdbx_seq_one_letter_code
_entity_poly.pdbx_strand_id
1 'polypeptide(L)'
;MFDLYSEAGKVVRKALNKETNIRTAIYASNFKNKKQLLRLCCETLRFRTCLDRILEVKELHDLLKNGHFDRYLLYVLLYDHIFGQGLRKAKKAYSDAILKRSVYIDQQVSSIHFSTSLFISWVSSIFILRAQLLIFHLQLACTILQFIKIT
;
A
#
# COMPACT_ATOMS: atom_id res chain seq x y z
N MET A 1 14.93 -15.31 2.60
CA MET A 1 13.45 -15.26 2.52
C MET A 1 13.04 -13.90 1.96
N PHE A 2 12.41 -13.84 0.78
CA PHE A 2 11.94 -12.57 0.20
C PHE A 2 10.63 -12.14 0.89
N ASP A 3 10.70 -11.07 1.66
CA ASP A 3 9.57 -10.50 2.37
C ASP A 3 8.74 -9.60 1.45
N LEU A 4 7.42 -9.58 1.63
CA LEU A 4 6.47 -8.78 0.84
C LEU A 4 6.91 -7.31 0.78
N TYR A 5 7.25 -6.73 1.93
CA TYR A 5 7.62 -5.32 2.05
C TYR A 5 8.97 -5.01 1.43
N SER A 6 9.93 -5.92 1.58
CA SER A 6 11.26 -5.77 0.97
C SER A 6 11.19 -5.82 -0.56
N GLU A 7 10.36 -6.71 -1.12
CA GLU A 7 10.13 -6.76 -2.56
C GLU A 7 9.30 -5.57 -3.05
N ALA A 8 8.29 -5.14 -2.29
CA ALA A 8 7.52 -3.95 -2.61
C ALA A 8 8.40 -2.69 -2.67
N GLY A 9 9.30 -2.51 -1.70
CA GLY A 9 10.25 -1.40 -1.70
C GLY A 9 11.13 -1.38 -2.95
N LYS A 10 11.62 -2.55 -3.41
CA LYS A 10 12.39 -2.66 -4.66
C LYS A 10 11.57 -2.28 -5.89
N VAL A 11 10.32 -2.75 -5.98
CA VAL A 11 9.42 -2.43 -7.09
C VAL A 11 9.11 -0.93 -7.11
N VAL A 12 8.78 -0.35 -5.95
CA VAL A 12 8.47 1.07 -5.78
C VAL A 12 9.69 1.92 -6.17
N ARG A 13 10.90 1.52 -5.76
CA ARG A 13 12.14 2.18 -6.19
C ARG A 13 12.28 2.22 -7.71
N LYS A 14 12.19 1.06 -8.37
CA LYS A 14 12.30 0.95 -9.83
C LYS A 14 11.26 1.79 -10.55
N ALA A 15 10.04 1.83 -10.03
CA ALA A 15 8.95 2.62 -10.60
C ALA A 15 9.19 4.13 -10.45
N LEU A 16 9.63 4.59 -9.26
CA LEU A 16 9.89 6.00 -9.00
C LEU A 16 11.13 6.52 -9.73
N ASN A 17 12.15 5.68 -9.88
CA ASN A 17 13.35 5.99 -10.66
C ASN A 17 13.09 5.91 -12.18
N LYS A 18 11.86 5.57 -12.60
CA LYS A 18 11.47 5.38 -14.00
C LYS A 18 12.31 4.31 -14.74
N GLU A 19 12.89 3.36 -14.01
CA GLU A 19 13.69 2.27 -14.59
C GLU A 19 12.78 1.28 -15.33
N THR A 20 11.63 0.93 -14.73
CA THR A 20 10.69 -0.03 -15.30
C THR A 20 9.26 0.28 -14.87
N ASN A 21 8.27 -0.15 -15.67
CA ASN A 21 6.88 -0.09 -15.23
C ASN A 21 6.62 -1.05 -14.04
N ILE A 22 5.63 -0.71 -13.21
CA ILE A 22 5.30 -1.45 -11.98
C ILE A 22 5.00 -2.92 -12.28
N ARG A 23 4.23 -3.18 -13.34
CA ARG A 23 3.75 -4.52 -13.70
C ARG A 23 4.92 -5.45 -14.05
N THR A 24 5.82 -5.00 -14.92
CA THR A 24 7.05 -5.69 -15.32
C THR A 24 7.96 -5.94 -14.11
N ALA A 25 8.16 -4.95 -13.25
CA ALA A 25 8.97 -5.10 -12.03
C ALA A 25 8.42 -6.18 -11.08
N ILE A 26 7.09 -6.31 -10.99
CA ILE A 26 6.42 -7.31 -10.15
C ILE A 26 6.53 -8.71 -10.74
N TYR A 27 6.33 -8.86 -12.05
CA TYR A 27 6.48 -10.16 -12.70
C TYR A 27 7.93 -10.65 -12.66
N ALA A 28 8.90 -9.73 -12.70
CA ALA A 28 10.32 -10.03 -12.52
C ALA A 28 10.73 -10.35 -11.07
N SER A 29 9.89 -10.08 -10.07
CA SER A 29 10.23 -10.38 -8.67
C SER A 29 10.13 -11.89 -8.38
N ASN A 30 10.74 -12.36 -7.29
CA ASN A 30 10.62 -13.76 -6.86
C ASN A 30 9.47 -13.99 -5.87
N PHE A 31 8.62 -12.99 -5.63
CA PHE A 31 7.51 -13.08 -4.69
C PHE A 31 6.34 -13.89 -5.25
N LYS A 32 5.83 -14.87 -4.50
CA LYS A 32 4.75 -15.79 -4.94
C LYS A 32 3.42 -15.07 -5.24
N ASN A 33 2.96 -14.20 -4.34
CA ASN A 33 1.64 -13.57 -4.48
C ASN A 33 1.74 -12.22 -5.23
N LYS A 34 1.78 -12.29 -6.56
CA LYS A 34 1.90 -11.12 -7.44
C LYS A 34 0.75 -10.11 -7.29
N LYS A 35 -0.48 -10.60 -7.09
CA LYS A 35 -1.67 -9.74 -6.95
C LYS A 35 -1.57 -8.86 -5.70
N GLN A 36 -1.15 -9.44 -4.58
CA GLN A 36 -0.96 -8.69 -3.33
C GLN A 36 0.16 -7.65 -3.47
N LEU A 37 1.30 -8.03 -4.07
CA LEU A 37 2.42 -7.14 -4.29
C LEU A 37 2.03 -5.96 -5.21
N LEU A 38 1.31 -6.23 -6.30
CA LEU A 38 0.80 -5.23 -7.22
C LEU A 38 -0.11 -4.22 -6.52
N ARG A 39 -1.09 -4.71 -5.77
CA ARG A 39 -2.01 -3.84 -5.02
C ARG A 39 -1.22 -2.92 -4.08
N LEU A 40 -0.32 -3.49 -3.27
CA LEU A 40 0.45 -2.73 -2.30
C LEU A 40 1.31 -1.64 -2.96
N CYS A 41 2.02 -1.99 -4.04
CA CYS A 41 2.87 -1.03 -4.75
C CYS A 41 2.06 0.09 -5.41
N CYS A 42 0.94 -0.24 -6.07
CA CYS A 42 0.10 0.75 -6.73
C CYS A 42 -0.52 1.73 -5.73
N GLU A 43 -1.04 1.24 -4.61
CA GLU A 43 -1.63 2.13 -3.59
C GLU A 43 -0.54 2.99 -2.92
N THR A 44 0.64 2.42 -2.62
CA THR A 44 1.76 3.19 -2.07
C THR A 44 2.14 4.36 -2.99
N LEU A 45 2.24 4.11 -4.30
CA LEU A 45 2.56 5.15 -5.28
C LEU A 45 1.44 6.20 -5.44
N ARG A 46 0.18 5.78 -5.29
CA ARG A 46 -0.98 6.69 -5.33
C ARG A 46 -0.95 7.71 -4.21
N PHE A 47 -0.56 7.29 -3.00
CA PHE A 47 -0.49 8.16 -1.82
C PHE A 47 0.90 8.77 -1.59
N ARG A 48 1.81 8.67 -2.57
CA ARG A 48 3.19 9.14 -2.45
C ARG A 48 3.30 10.57 -1.91
N THR A 49 2.50 11.51 -2.43
CA THR A 49 2.55 12.91 -2.01
C THR A 49 2.18 13.11 -0.54
N CYS A 50 1.27 12.30 0.00
CA CYS A 50 0.92 12.28 1.41
C CYS A 50 2.06 11.67 2.24
N LEU A 51 2.59 10.53 1.78
CA LEU A 51 3.70 9.84 2.44
C LEU A 51 4.98 10.68 2.47
N ASP A 52 5.24 11.47 1.42
CA ASP A 52 6.37 12.41 1.34
C ASP A 52 6.32 13.43 2.48
N ARG A 53 5.15 14.05 2.73
CA ARG A 53 4.96 15.00 3.84
C ARG A 53 5.14 14.34 5.20
N ILE A 54 4.67 13.11 5.37
CA ILE A 54 4.86 12.37 6.62
C ILE A 54 6.34 12.05 6.82
N LEU A 55 7.07 11.75 5.75
CA LEU A 55 8.49 11.44 5.80
C LEU A 55 9.38 12.64 6.21
N GLU A 56 8.89 13.89 6.08
CA GLU A 56 9.61 15.11 6.47
C GLU A 56 9.83 15.24 7.99
N VAL A 57 9.17 14.40 8.79
CA VAL A 57 9.34 14.33 10.23
C VAL A 57 10.76 13.86 10.59
N LYS A 58 11.43 14.61 11.47
CA LYS A 58 12.83 14.34 11.87
C LYS A 58 13.02 12.93 12.43
N GLU A 59 12.07 12.45 13.21
CA GLU A 59 12.06 11.14 13.85
C GLU A 59 11.99 9.99 12.83
N LEU A 60 11.35 10.22 11.67
CA LEU A 60 11.32 9.28 10.54
C LEU A 60 12.60 9.39 9.70
N HIS A 61 13.16 10.59 9.54
CA HIS A 61 14.45 10.77 8.90
C HIS A 61 15.58 10.01 9.62
N ASP A 62 15.52 9.88 10.94
CA ASP A 62 16.48 9.09 11.70
C ASP A 62 16.44 7.59 11.37
N LEU A 63 15.30 7.06 10.90
CA LEU A 63 15.25 5.68 10.41
C LEU A 63 16.06 5.50 9.13
N LEU A 64 16.04 6.50 8.24
CA LEU A 64 16.79 6.47 6.98
C LEU A 64 18.31 6.51 7.21
N LYS A 65 18.76 7.10 8.33
CA LYS A 65 20.19 7.11 8.70
C LYS A 65 20.70 5.72 9.10
N ASN A 66 19.82 4.83 9.55
CA ASN A 66 20.21 3.55 10.16
C ASN A 66 20.60 2.44 9.16
N GLY A 67 20.65 2.69 7.85
CA GLY A 67 21.12 1.75 6.81
C GLY A 67 20.24 0.51 6.58
N HIS A 68 19.47 0.08 7.58
CA HIS A 68 18.51 -1.01 7.51
C HIS A 68 17.19 -0.63 6.82
N PHE A 69 16.90 0.67 6.71
CA PHE A 69 15.68 1.18 6.09
C PHE A 69 16.01 1.98 4.85
N ASP A 70 15.45 1.55 3.72
CA ASP A 70 15.42 2.33 2.49
C ASP A 70 14.20 3.26 2.50
N ARG A 71 14.30 4.45 1.88
CA ARG A 71 13.20 5.41 1.73
C ARG A 71 11.97 4.74 1.11
N TYR A 72 12.20 3.94 0.06
CA TYR A 72 11.13 3.26 -0.65
C TYR A 72 10.46 2.16 0.19
N LEU A 73 11.22 1.49 1.06
CA LEU A 73 10.67 0.55 2.03
C LEU A 73 9.80 1.29 3.05
N LEU A 74 10.25 2.46 3.52
CA LEU A 74 9.51 3.28 4.48
C LEU A 74 8.15 3.71 3.93
N TYR A 75 8.06 4.11 2.65
CA TYR A 75 6.77 4.44 2.03
C TYR A 75 5.77 3.29 2.11
N VAL A 76 6.22 2.08 1.78
CA VAL A 76 5.35 0.89 1.80
C VAL A 76 4.89 0.59 3.23
N LEU A 77 5.80 0.69 4.20
CA LEU A 77 5.49 0.45 5.61
C LEU A 77 4.51 1.49 6.17
N LEU A 78 4.74 2.78 5.89
CA LEU A 78 3.87 3.87 6.30
C LEU A 78 2.48 3.73 5.69
N TYR A 79 2.39 3.43 4.40
CA TYR A 79 1.11 3.19 3.74
C TYR A 79 0.32 2.07 4.42
N ASP A 80 0.95 0.92 4.67
CA ASP A 80 0.26 -0.24 5.26
C ASP A 80 -0.05 -0.07 6.76
N HIS A 81 0.67 0.83 7.44
CA HIS A 81 0.37 1.25 8.81
C HIS A 81 -0.85 2.18 8.87
N ILE A 82 -0.91 3.19 7.99
CA ILE A 82 -1.93 4.25 8.02
C ILE A 82 -3.24 3.80 7.36
N PHE A 83 -3.15 3.19 6.17
CA PHE A 83 -4.31 2.84 5.34
C PHE A 83 -4.55 1.33 5.25
N GLY A 84 -3.58 0.53 5.68
CA GLY A 84 -3.58 -0.92 5.53
C GLY A 84 -4.12 -1.68 6.74
N GLN A 85 -3.59 -2.88 6.95
CA GLN A 85 -4.00 -3.77 8.06
C GLN A 85 -3.07 -3.68 9.28
N GLY A 86 -2.21 -2.66 9.37
CA GLY A 86 -1.34 -2.44 10.53
C GLY A 86 -0.13 -3.37 10.58
N LEU A 87 0.64 -3.49 9.49
CA LEU A 87 1.95 -4.18 9.42
C LEU A 87 2.00 -5.63 9.93
N ARG A 88 0.87 -6.34 10.02
CA ARG A 88 0.77 -7.71 10.57
C ARG A 88 1.66 -8.74 9.88
N LYS A 89 1.99 -8.51 8.60
CA LYS A 89 2.83 -9.41 7.79
C LYS A 89 4.29 -8.97 7.73
N ALA A 90 4.63 -7.83 8.33
CA ALA A 90 5.98 -7.29 8.31
C ALA A 90 6.85 -8.00 9.34
N LYS A 91 8.17 -7.97 9.14
CA LYS A 91 9.12 -8.41 10.16
C LYS A 91 8.98 -7.54 11.42
N LYS A 92 9.16 -8.16 12.59
CA LYS A 92 9.11 -7.46 13.90
C LYS A 92 10.00 -6.22 13.93
N ALA A 93 11.22 -6.32 13.41
CA ALA A 93 12.13 -5.17 13.33
C ALA A 93 11.54 -3.95 12.58
N TYR A 94 10.75 -4.19 11.53
CA TYR A 94 10.10 -3.12 10.78
C TYR A 94 8.85 -2.60 11.49
N SER A 95 8.01 -3.50 12.02
CA SER A 95 6.81 -3.09 12.76
C SER A 95 7.18 -2.29 14.00
N ASP A 96 8.15 -2.75 14.79
CA ASP A 96 8.53 -2.11 16.05
C ASP A 96 9.14 -0.72 15.81
N ALA A 97 9.92 -0.57 14.73
CA ALA A 97 10.51 0.71 14.35
C ALA A 97 9.46 1.78 14.00
N ILE A 98 8.39 1.36 13.30
CA ILE A 98 7.25 2.22 12.94
C ILE A 98 6.37 2.48 14.17
N LEU A 99 6.00 1.44 14.92
CA LEU A 99 5.15 1.55 16.11
C LEU A 99 5.77 2.42 17.20
N LYS A 100 7.10 2.35 17.39
CA LYS A 100 7.82 3.24 18.32
C LYS A 100 7.63 4.72 17.99
N ARG A 101 7.29 5.05 16.74
CA ARG A 101 7.10 6.41 16.22
C ARG A 101 5.66 6.67 15.79
N SER A 102 4.72 5.79 16.10
CA SER A 102 3.32 5.92 15.64
C SER A 102 2.69 7.24 16.08
N VAL A 103 3.00 7.71 17.29
CA VAL A 103 2.52 9.00 17.82
C VAL A 103 2.83 10.17 16.89
N TYR A 104 4.06 10.24 16.35
CA TYR A 104 4.45 11.31 15.42
C TYR A 104 3.78 11.16 14.06
N ILE A 105 3.61 9.91 13.60
CA ILE A 105 2.92 9.61 12.35
C ILE A 105 1.45 10.05 12.46
N ASP A 106 0.76 9.68 13.54
CA ASP A 106 -0.65 9.99 13.77
C ASP A 106 -0.88 11.50 13.89
N GLN A 107 0.02 12.23 14.54
CA GLN A 107 -0.01 13.69 14.60
C GLN A 107 0.09 14.33 13.21
N GLN A 108 0.97 13.82 12.35
CA GLN A 108 1.15 14.36 11.00
C GLN A 108 0.05 13.92 10.04
N VAL A 109 -0.45 12.70 10.16
CA VAL A 109 -1.63 12.28 9.41
C VAL A 109 -2.82 13.18 9.77
N SER A 110 -2.99 13.51 11.05
CA SER A 110 -4.05 14.44 11.51
C SER A 110 -3.86 15.85 10.95
N SER A 111 -2.62 16.36 10.90
CA SER A 111 -2.32 17.69 10.34
C SER A 111 -2.61 17.74 8.83
N ILE A 112 -2.33 16.66 8.10
CA ILE A 112 -2.62 16.54 6.67
C ILE A 112 -4.13 16.43 6.43
N HIS A 113 -4.85 15.67 7.28
CA HIS A 113 -6.28 15.42 7.14
C HIS A 113 -7.13 16.69 7.28
N PHE A 114 -6.70 17.66 8.09
CA PHE A 114 -7.38 18.94 8.29
C PHE A 114 -7.45 19.80 7.01
N SER A 115 -6.56 19.59 6.05
CA SER A 115 -6.56 20.30 4.76
C SER A 115 -7.35 19.56 3.66
N THR A 116 -7.73 18.30 3.89
CA THR A 116 -8.31 17.40 2.88
C THR A 116 -9.71 16.88 3.26
N SER A 117 -10.55 17.70 3.89
CA SER A 117 -11.95 17.36 4.17
C SER A 117 -12.77 16.97 2.92
N LEU A 118 -12.27 17.28 1.71
CA LEU A 118 -12.81 16.82 0.42
C LEU A 118 -12.36 15.41 -0.03
N PHE A 119 -11.28 14.85 0.55
CA PHE A 119 -10.66 13.61 0.03
C PHE A 119 -11.23 12.33 0.66
N ILE A 120 -11.72 12.39 1.91
CA ILE A 120 -12.31 11.25 2.64
C ILE A 120 -13.66 10.85 2.04
N SER A 121 -14.42 11.83 1.53
CA SER A 121 -15.64 11.59 0.77
C SER A 121 -15.33 10.80 -0.52
N TRP A 122 -14.21 11.11 -1.18
CA TRP A 122 -13.79 10.48 -2.43
C TRP A 122 -13.20 9.05 -2.26
N VAL A 123 -12.43 8.81 -1.19
CA VAL A 123 -11.84 7.49 -0.90
C VAL A 123 -12.91 6.49 -0.42
N SER A 124 -13.89 6.96 0.36
CA SER A 124 -15.06 6.16 0.75
C SER A 124 -15.89 5.75 -0.47
N SER A 125 -16.13 6.65 -1.42
CA SER A 125 -16.84 6.33 -2.66
C SER A 125 -16.10 5.31 -3.54
N ILE A 126 -14.76 5.38 -3.63
CA ILE A 126 -13.98 4.45 -4.47
C ILE A 126 -13.85 3.05 -3.85
N PHE A 127 -13.74 2.94 -2.53
CA PHE A 127 -13.69 1.64 -1.87
C PHE A 127 -15.04 0.92 -1.90
N ILE A 128 -16.14 1.68 -1.81
CA ILE A 128 -17.52 1.18 -1.95
C ILE A 128 -17.81 0.77 -3.42
N LEU A 129 -17.44 1.58 -4.41
CA LEU A 129 -17.66 1.23 -5.83
C LEU A 129 -16.89 -0.04 -6.25
N ARG A 130 -15.68 -0.27 -5.75
CA ARG A 130 -14.92 -1.51 -6.05
C ARG A 130 -15.47 -2.74 -5.34
N ALA A 131 -16.12 -2.59 -4.19
CA ALA A 131 -16.81 -3.68 -3.52
C ALA A 131 -18.12 -4.05 -4.25
N GLN A 132 -18.89 -3.08 -4.73
CA GLN A 132 -20.12 -3.32 -5.50
C GLN A 132 -19.88 -3.96 -6.87
N LEU A 133 -18.81 -3.58 -7.58
CA LEU A 133 -18.51 -4.15 -8.91
C LEU A 133 -18.12 -5.64 -8.84
N LEU A 134 -17.50 -6.08 -7.75
CA LEU A 134 -17.10 -7.48 -7.52
C LEU A 134 -18.30 -8.36 -7.14
N ILE A 135 -19.31 -7.79 -6.47
CA ILE A 135 -20.56 -8.48 -6.14
C ILE A 135 -21.41 -8.66 -7.41
N PHE A 136 -21.50 -7.64 -8.27
CA PHE A 136 -22.24 -7.72 -9.54
C PHE A 136 -21.68 -8.79 -10.49
N HIS A 137 -20.35 -8.93 -10.56
CA HIS A 137 -19.71 -9.97 -11.38
C HIS A 137 -19.95 -11.40 -10.85
N LEU A 138 -20.13 -11.57 -9.53
CA LEU A 138 -20.42 -12.86 -8.92
C LEU A 138 -21.89 -13.28 -9.13
N GLN A 139 -22.83 -12.33 -9.08
CA GLN A 139 -24.25 -12.60 -9.35
C GLN A 139 -24.52 -12.93 -10.82
N LEU A 140 -23.87 -12.23 -11.77
CA LEU A 140 -24.04 -12.51 -13.20
C LEU A 140 -23.54 -13.92 -13.58
N ALA A 141 -22.45 -14.38 -12.97
CA ALA A 141 -21.92 -15.72 -13.19
C ALA A 141 -22.84 -16.82 -12.65
N CYS A 142 -23.58 -16.55 -11.56
CA CYS A 142 -24.49 -17.52 -10.95
C CYS A 142 -25.75 -17.75 -11.82
N THR A 143 -26.30 -16.68 -12.41
CA THR A 143 -27.49 -16.78 -13.28
C THR A 143 -27.20 -17.50 -14.60
N ILE A 144 -26.01 -17.30 -15.18
CA ILE A 144 -25.61 -17.99 -16.42
C ILE A 144 -25.43 -19.50 -16.18
N LEU A 145 -24.91 -19.90 -15.01
CA LEU A 145 -24.74 -21.32 -14.65
C LEU A 145 -26.07 -22.04 -14.35
N GLN A 146 -27.12 -21.34 -13.92
CA GLN A 146 -28.45 -21.93 -13.78
C GLN A 146 -29.15 -22.15 -15.12
N PHE A 147 -28.91 -21.28 -16.11
CA PHE A 147 -29.49 -21.44 -17.45
C PHE A 147 -28.88 -22.60 -18.27
N ILE A 148 -27.59 -22.90 -18.10
CA ILE A 148 -26.91 -23.99 -18.83
C ILE A 148 -27.31 -25.38 -18.30
N LYS A 149 -27.90 -25.50 -17.11
CA LYS A 149 -28.26 -26.79 -16.50
C LYS A 149 -29.69 -27.27 -16.81
N ILE A 150 -30.44 -26.50 -17.60
CA ILE A 150 -31.86 -26.77 -17.95
C ILE A 150 -32.03 -27.03 -19.46
N THR A 151 -30.93 -27.09 -20.23
CA THR A 151 -30.93 -27.60 -21.62
C THR A 151 -30.15 -28.91 -21.67
#